data_AF-A0A9W6WKU1-F1
#
_entry.id   AF-A0A9W6WKU1-F1
#
_cell.length_a   1.000
_cell.length_b   1.000
_cell.length_c   1.000
_cell.angle_alpha   90.00
_cell.angle_beta   90.00
_cell.angle_gamma   90.00
#
_symmetry.space_group_name_H-M   'P 1'
#
loop_
_entity.id
_entity.type
_entity.pdbx_description
1 polymer ?
#
loop_
_entity_poly.entity_id
_entity_poly.type
_entity_poly.pdbx_seq_one_letter_code
_entity_poly.pdbx_strand_id
1 'polypeptide(L)' 'MSGGHGHGFIPSWVKPPTGGWMHTPKNHNVNGLIALGGYFGIMYLLYLQGEKNSYNPRTAYSYATIQKWNEAAKEEK' A
#
# COMPACT_ATOMS: atom_id res chain seq x y z
N MET A 1 22.44 -32.20 -4.45
CA MET A 1 21.14 -31.55 -4.18
C MET A 1 20.57 -31.13 -5.53
N SER A 2 19.78 -31.98 -6.19
CA SER A 2 18.31 -31.90 -6.31
C SER A 2 17.83 -30.47 -6.62
N GLY A 3 17.14 -30.14 -7.71
CA GLY A 3 16.65 -30.94 -8.83
C GLY A 3 16.15 -30.02 -9.95
N GLY A 4 16.61 -30.23 -11.18
CA GLY A 4 16.04 -29.59 -12.37
C GLY A 4 14.92 -30.48 -12.90
N HIS A 5 13.70 -30.28 -12.40
CA HIS A 5 12.52 -31.01 -12.88
C HIS A 5 12.12 -30.48 -14.27
N GLY A 6 11.81 -31.43 -15.16
CA GLY A 6 11.54 -31.25 -16.59
C GLY A 6 10.80 -29.98 -16.98
N HIS A 7 11.44 -29.18 -17.83
CA HIS A 7 10.77 -28.10 -18.55
C HIS A 7 10.15 -28.68 -19.82
N GLY A 8 8.83 -28.90 -19.80
CA GLY A 8 8.08 -29.16 -21.03
C GLY A 8 8.28 -28.02 -22.04
N PHE A 9 8.21 -28.34 -23.34
CA PHE A 9 8.29 -27.36 -24.41
C PHE A 9 7.19 -26.30 -24.23
N ILE A 10 7.57 -25.07 -23.90
CA ILE A 10 6.66 -23.92 -23.83
C ILE A 10 6.84 -23.11 -25.11
N PRO A 11 5.81 -22.98 -25.96
CA PRO A 11 5.92 -22.20 -27.18
C PRO A 11 6.16 -20.71 -26.88
N SER A 12 7.10 -20.09 -27.60
CA SER A 12 7.53 -18.70 -27.39
C SER A 12 6.44 -17.63 -27.65
N TRP A 13 5.34 -18.02 -28.28
CA TRP A 13 4.16 -17.17 -28.51
C TRP A 13 3.21 -17.11 -27.30
N VAL A 14 3.35 -18.00 -26.32
CA VAL A 14 2.56 -17.97 -25.09
C VAL A 14 3.23 -16.98 -24.11
N LYS A 15 2.68 -15.77 -24.02
CA LYS A 15 3.15 -14.70 -23.12
C LYS A 15 2.09 -14.42 -22.05
N PRO A 16 2.05 -15.21 -20.96
CA PRO A 16 1.08 -15.00 -19.90
C PRO A 16 1.42 -13.70 -19.13
N PRO A 17 0.39 -13.00 -18.61
CA PRO A 17 0.58 -11.71 -17.94
C PRO A 17 1.41 -11.80 -16.65
N THR A 18 1.50 -12.98 -16.05
CA THR A 18 2.25 -13.26 -14.82
C THR A 18 3.70 -13.70 -15.06
N GLY A 19 4.20 -13.64 -16.30
CA GLY A 19 5.57 -14.04 -16.66
C GLY A 19 5.71 -15.50 -17.09
N GLY A 20 4.79 -16.38 -16.69
CA GLY A 20 4.78 -17.79 -17.11
C GLY A 20 5.61 -18.68 -16.19
N TRP A 21 5.90 -19.90 -16.64
CA TRP A 21 6.54 -20.90 -15.80
C TRP A 21 8.03 -20.58 -15.59
N MET A 22 8.43 -20.36 -14.33
CA MET A 22 9.83 -20.16 -13.92
C MET A 22 10.53 -19.00 -14.67
N HIS A 23 9.78 -17.97 -15.07
CA HIS A 23 10.32 -16.83 -15.79
C HIS A 23 10.72 -15.69 -14.84
N THR A 24 12.02 -15.53 -14.64
CA THR A 24 12.59 -14.34 -14.01
C THR A 24 13.32 -13.53 -15.08
N PRO A 25 12.77 -12.38 -15.53
CA PRO A 25 13.43 -11.58 -16.55
C PRO A 25 14.73 -10.97 -16.01
N LYS A 26 15.70 -10.71 -16.89
CA LYS A 26 17.02 -10.17 -16.51
C LYS A 26 16.93 -8.83 -15.78
N ASN A 27 15.89 -8.04 -16.04
CA ASN A 27 15.63 -6.74 -15.41
C ASN A 27 14.69 -6.82 -14.19
N HIS A 28 14.45 -8.00 -13.60
CA HIS A 28 13.54 -8.16 -12.46
C HIS A 28 13.88 -7.24 -11.27
N ASN A 29 15.17 -6.98 -11.02
CA ASN A 29 15.60 -6.07 -9.96
C ASN A 29 15.15 -4.62 -10.20
N VAL A 30 15.34 -4.11 -11.43
CA VAL A 30 14.93 -2.75 -11.79
C VAL A 30 13.41 -2.64 -11.80
N ASN A 31 12.72 -3.63 -12.38
CA ASN A 31 11.26 -3.66 -12.38
C ASN A 31 10.69 -3.74 -10.96
N GLY A 32 11.33 -4.51 -10.08
CA GLY A 32 10.97 -4.62 -8.67
C GLY A 32 11.12 -3.28 -7.94
N LEU A 33 12.22 -2.56 -8.16
CA LEU A 33 12.41 -1.22 -7.59
C LEU A 33 11.35 -0.23 -8.08
N ILE A 34 10.99 -0.26 -9.37
CA ILE A 34 9.93 0.59 -9.92
C ILE A 34 8.57 0.23 -9.29
N ALA A 35 8.24 -1.06 -9.18
CA ALA A 35 7.00 -1.52 -8.59
C ALA A 35 6.89 -1.13 -7.11
N LEU A 36 7.96 -1.33 -6.34
CA LEU A 36 8.02 -0.93 -4.93
C LEU A 36 7.93 0.59 -4.78
N GLY A 37 8.69 1.35 -5.58
CA GLY A 37 8.62 2.81 -5.57
C GLY A 37 7.23 3.33 -5.90
N GLY A 38 6.56 2.76 -6.91
CA GLY A 38 5.19 3.08 -7.25
C GLY A 38 4.21 2.77 -6.11
N TYR A 39 4.35 1.61 -5.47
CA TYR A 39 3.53 1.23 -4.32
C TYR A 39 3.66 2.25 -3.16
N PHE A 40 4.88 2.59 -2.76
CA PHE A 40 5.10 3.57 -1.70
C PHE A 40 4.59 4.96 -2.08
N GLY A 41 4.74 5.37 -3.34
CA GLY A 41 4.17 6.63 -3.84
C GLY A 41 2.65 6.67 -3.72
N ILE A 42 1.96 5.60 -4.12
CA ILE A 42 0.50 5.49 -3.99
C ILE A 42 0.08 5.52 -2.51
N MET A 43 0.76 4.76 -1.64
CA MET A 43 0.47 4.75 -0.20
C MET A 43 0.64 6.14 0.43
N TYR A 44 1.68 6.89 0.04
CA TYR A 44 1.89 8.25 0.53
C TYR A 44 0.78 9.20 0.09
N LEU A 45 0.33 9.11 -1.17
CA LEU A 45 -0.81 9.91 -1.65
C LEU A 45 -2.10 9.56 -0.90
N LEU A 46 -2.34 8.28 -0.64
CA LEU A 46 -3.48 7.84 0.17
C LEU A 46 -3.38 8.33 1.62
N TYR A 47 -2.19 8.34 2.21
CA TYR A 47 -1.96 8.93 3.54
C TYR A 47 -2.34 10.41 3.58
N LEU A 48 -1.86 11.21 2.62
CA LEU A 48 -2.20 12.64 2.53
C LEU A 48 -3.70 12.86 2.31
N GLN A 49 -4.33 12.02 1.48
CA GLN A 49 -5.77 12.08 1.29
C GLN A 49 -6.52 11.70 2.58
N GLY A 50 -6.00 10.72 3.32
CA GLY A 50 -6.47 10.32 4.64
C GLY A 50 -6.39 11.48 5.63
N GLU A 51 -5.26 12.18 5.73
CA GLU A 51 -5.13 13.35 6.61
C GLU A 51 -6.09 14.48 6.25
N LYS A 52 -6.25 14.78 4.95
CA LYS A 52 -7.21 15.80 4.50
C LYS A 52 -8.66 15.46 4.85
N ASN A 53 -9.02 14.18 4.77
CA ASN A 53 -10.36 13.69 5.05
C ASN A 53 -10.56 13.31 6.53
N SER A 54 -9.49 13.24 7.32
CA SER A 54 -9.55 12.92 8.73
C SER A 54 -9.81 14.20 9.52
N TYR A 55 -10.98 14.25 10.13
CA TYR A 55 -11.33 15.31 11.06
C TYR A 55 -10.51 15.18 12.34
N ASN A 56 -9.59 16.13 12.57
CA ASN A 56 -8.88 16.25 13.84
C ASN A 56 -9.56 17.36 14.69
N PRO A 57 -10.39 17.00 15.68
CA PRO A 57 -11.09 17.99 16.51
C PRO A 57 -10.12 18.86 17.32
N ARG A 58 -8.88 18.40 17.57
CA ARG A 58 -7.85 19.18 18.30
C ARG A 58 -7.30 20.35 17.49
N THR A 59 -7.36 20.28 16.17
CA THR A 59 -6.92 21.37 15.28
C THR A 59 -8.07 22.25 14.83
N ALA A 60 -9.31 21.74 14.85
CA ALA A 60 -10.49 22.47 14.40
C ALA A 60 -11.14 23.34 15.49
N TYR A 61 -10.97 23.00 16.77
CA TYR A 61 -11.61 23.71 17.89
C TYR A 61 -10.58 24.18 18.91
N SER A 62 -10.84 25.32 19.53
CA SER A 62 -10.03 25.81 20.64
C SER A 62 -10.09 24.83 21.81
N TYR A 63 -9.02 24.79 22.60
CA TYR A 63 -8.90 23.89 23.75
C TYR A 63 -10.06 24.07 24.76
N ALA A 64 -10.55 25.31 24.91
CA ALA A 64 -11.69 25.63 25.76
C ALA A 64 -13.00 24.94 25.31
N THR A 65 -13.22 24.80 24.00
CA THR A 65 -14.41 24.12 23.46
C THR A 65 -14.32 22.61 23.67
N ILE A 66 -13.13 22.03 23.48
CA ILE A 66 -12.89 20.59 23.72
C ILE A 66 -13.08 20.25 25.19
N GLN A 67 -12.63 21.14 26.09
CA GLN A 67 -12.78 20.95 27.52
C GLN A 67 -14.26 20.96 27.95
N LYS A 68 -15.08 21.88 27.39
CA LYS A 68 -16.53 21.90 27.63
C LYS A 68 -17.22 20.61 27.20
N TRP A 69 -16.85 20.04 26.05
CA TRP A 69 -17.40 18.75 25.62
C TRP A 69 -16.97 17.59 26.51
N ASN A 70 -15.72 17.58 26.97
CA ASN A 70 -15.23 16.57 27.90
C ASN A 70 -15.88 16.66 29.29
N GLU A 71 -16.23 17.86 29.73
CA GLU A 71 -16.98 18.09 30.98
C GLU A 71 -18.45 17.65 30.81
N ALA A 72 -19.10 18.04 29.72
CA ALA A 72 -20.47 17.61 29.42
C ALA A 72 -20.61 16.08 29.29
N ALA A 73 -19.64 15.41 28.65
CA ALA A 73 -19.65 13.95 28.50
C ALA A 73 -19.42 13.18 29.82
N LYS A 74 -18.95 13.85 30.88
CA LYS A 74 -18.82 13.25 32.22
C LYS A 74 -20.10 13.35 33.04
N GLU A 75 -20.95 14.34 32.76
CA GLU A 75 -22.24 14.52 33.44
C GLU A 75 -23.34 13.60 32.89
N GLU A 76 -23.17 13.07 31.68
CA GLU A 76 -24.10 12.13 31.03
C GLU A 76 -23.93 10.65 31.47
N LYS A 77 -23.04 10.37 32.44
CA LYS A 77 -22.84 9.05 33.06
C LYS A 77 -23.31 9.04 34.51
#